data_AF-A0A0Q3QSL9-F1
#
_entry.id   AF-A0A0Q3QSL9-F1
#
_cell.length_a   1.000
_cell.length_b   1.000
_cell.length_c   1.000
_cell.angle_alpha   90.00
_cell.angle_beta   90.00
_cell.angle_gamma   90.00
#
_symmetry.space_group_name_H-M   'P 1'
#
loop_
_entity.id
_entity.type
_entity.pdbx_description
1 polymer ?
#
loop_
_entity_poly.entity_id
_entity_poly.type
_entity_poly.pdbx_seq_one_letter_code
_entity_poly.pdbx_strand_id
1 'polypeptide(L)' 'MKWGIFFCVLIIIGVIILYEWKTIKTYPKKDRITFFILLIIAGALSLFDLPNLPGPVTLLESIFQPFGNFMESL' A
#
# COMPACT_ATOMS: atom_id res chain seq x y z
N MET A 1 7.59 -11.35 5.66
CA MET A 1 7.84 -10.25 4.69
C MET A 1 8.56 -10.83 3.48
N LYS A 2 7.92 -10.80 2.31
CA LYS A 2 8.56 -11.23 1.07
C LYS A 2 9.45 -10.09 0.56
N TRP A 3 10.62 -9.91 1.17
CA TRP A 3 11.57 -8.83 0.84
C TRP A 3 11.87 -8.76 -0.67
N GLY A 4 11.87 -9.89 -1.37
CA GLY A 4 12.04 -9.94 -2.83
C GLY A 4 10.97 -9.17 -3.62
N ILE A 5 9.70 -9.17 -3.17
CA ILE A 5 8.62 -8.42 -3.83
C ILE A 5 8.86 -6.92 -3.66
N PHE A 6 9.25 -6.50 -2.45
CA PHE A 6 9.54 -5.10 -2.15
C PHE A 6 10.71 -4.55 -3.01
N PHE A 7 11.80 -5.31 -3.13
CA PHE A 7 12.92 -4.94 -4.00
C PHE A 7 12.50 -4.87 -5.47
N CYS A 8 11.66 -5.80 -5.94
CA CYS A 8 11.14 -5.79 -7.30
C CYS A 8 10.30 -4.53 -7.58
N VAL A 9 9.44 -4.14 -6.64
CA VAL A 9 8.64 -2.92 -6.76
C VAL A 9 9.52 -1.66 -6.73
N LEU A 10 10.55 -1.60 -5.88
CA LEU A 10 11.50 -0.49 -5.87
C LEU A 10 12.24 -0.34 -7.21
N ILE A 11 12.64 -1.45 -7.83
CA ILE A 11 13.28 -1.43 -9.16
C ILE A 11 12.30 -0.87 -10.19
N ILE A 12 11.05 -1.33 -10.20
CA ILE A 12 10.01 -0.83 -11.12
C ILE A 12 9.77 0.67 -10.92
N ILE A 13 9.63 1.13 -9.67
CA ILE A 13 9.49 2.56 -9.34
C ILE A 13 10.68 3.36 -9.89
N GLY A 14 11.91 2.86 -9.72
CA GLY A 14 13.12 3.48 -10.26
C GLY A 14 13.09 3.60 -11.79
N VAL A 15 12.68 2.54 -12.49
CA VAL A 15 12.53 2.55 -13.96
C VAL A 15 11.46 3.56 -14.41
N ILE A 16 10.32 3.61 -13.73
CA ILE A 16 9.25 4.57 -14.03
C ILE A 16 9.76 6.01 -13.87
N ILE A 17 10.45 6.31 -12.76
CA ILE A 17 11.02 7.64 -12.50
C ILE A 17 12.04 8.00 -13.59
N LEU A 18 12.91 7.06 -13.99
CA LEU A 18 13.92 7.30 -15.03
C LEU A 18 13.28 7.54 -16.40
N TYR A 19 12.24 6.78 -16.75
CA TYR A 19 11.52 6.92 -18.01
C TYR A 19 10.76 8.25 -18.08
N GLU A 20 10.05 8.62 -17.02
CA GLU A 20 9.29 9.86 -16.97
C GLU A 20 10.12 11.10 -16.59
N TRP A 21 11.40 10.96 -16.24
CA TRP A 21 12.24 12.06 -15.75
C TRP A 21 12.21 13.31 -16.63
N LYS A 22 12.27 13.14 -17.96
CA LYS A 22 12.19 14.25 -18.92
C LYS A 22 10.83 14.94 -18.90
N THR A 23 9.75 14.18 -18.81
CA THR A 23 8.36 14.64 -18.79
C THR A 23 8.01 15.33 -17.46
N ILE A 24 8.46 14.76 -16.34
CA ILE A 24 8.26 15.31 -14.99
C ILE A 24 8.91 16.67 -14.82
N LYS A 25 10.04 16.91 -15.49
CA LYS A 25 10.70 18.22 -15.48
C LYS A 25 9.86 19.31 -16.15
N THR A 26 8.95 18.93 -17.05
CA THR A 26 8.05 19.86 -17.76
C THR A 26 6.72 20.08 -17.02
N TYR A 27 6.38 19.24 -16.05
CA TYR A 27 5.12 19.35 -15.32
C TYR A 27 5.05 20.54 -14.36
N PRO A 28 3.85 21.12 -14.17
CA PRO A 28 3.63 22.06 -13.08
C PRO A 28 3.87 21.39 -11.72
N LYS A 29 4.26 22.19 -10.72
CA LYS A 29 4.65 21.69 -9.39
C LYS A 29 3.61 20.77 -8.74
N LYS A 30 2.31 21.01 -8.99
CA LYS A 30 1.20 20.20 -8.47
C LYS A 30 1.23 18.77 -9.00
N ASP A 31 1.37 18.61 -10.31
CA ASP A 31 1.27 17.31 -10.96
C ASP A 31 2.50 16.44 -10.65
N ARG A 32 3.67 17.09 -10.48
CA ARG A 32 4.87 16.43 -9.97
C ARG A 32 4.66 15.84 -8.57
N ILE A 33 3.99 16.58 -7.68
CA ILE A 33 3.69 16.09 -6.33
C ILE A 33 2.70 14.91 -6.40
N THR A 34 1.66 14.99 -7.22
CA THR A 34 0.70 13.89 -7.42
C THR A 34 1.38 12.61 -7.89
N PHE A 35 2.32 12.72 -8.83
CA PHE A 35 3.10 11.57 -9.30
C PHE A 35 3.91 10.91 -8.18
N PHE A 36 4.63 11.69 -7.38
CA PHE A 36 5.37 11.16 -6.24
C PHE A 36 4.45 10.53 -5.18
N ILE A 37 3.31 11.15 -4.89
CA ILE A 37 2.31 10.59 -3.96
C ILE A 37 1.82 9.22 -4.45
N LEU A 38 1.50 9.09 -5.74
CA LEU A 38 1.09 7.82 -6.33
C LEU A 38 2.16 6.73 -6.18
N LEU A 39 3.43 7.06 -6.44
CA LEU A 39 4.55 6.12 -6.26
C LEU A 39 4.74 5.71 -4.81
N ILE A 40 4.59 6.66 -3.86
CA ILE A 40 4.68 6.37 -2.43
C ILE A 40 3.54 5.45 -2.00
N ILE A 41 2.32 5.70 -2.44
CA ILE A 41 1.16 4.85 -2.15
C ILE A 41 1.37 3.45 -2.73
N ALA A 42 1.85 3.33 -3.97
CA ALA A 42 2.15 2.04 -4.59
C ALA A 42 3.25 1.28 -3.83
N GLY A 43 4.31 1.96 -3.42
CA GLY A 43 5.37 1.38 -2.61
C GLY A 43 4.89 0.95 -1.22
N ALA A 44 4.04 1.75 -0.58
CA ALA A 44 3.41 1.42 0.69
C ALA A 44 2.49 0.20 0.55
N LEU A 45 1.63 0.16 -0.47
CA LEU A 45 0.77 -1.00 -0.76
C LEU A 45 1.57 -2.27 -1.00
N SER A 46 2.74 -2.18 -1.64
CA SER A 46 3.61 -3.35 -1.84
C SER A 46 4.13 -3.97 -0.54
N LEU A 47 4.12 -3.23 0.58
CA LEU A 47 4.49 -3.77 1.90
C LEU A 47 3.32 -4.56 2.53
N PHE A 48 2.09 -4.29 2.11
CA PHE A 48 0.92 -5.04 2.54
C PHE A 48 0.81 -6.34 1.75
N ASP A 49 0.47 -7.43 2.44
CA ASP A 49 0.22 -8.72 1.80
C ASP A 49 -1.22 -8.72 1.24
N LEU A 50 -1.46 -7.92 0.19
CA LEU A 50 -2.77 -7.74 -0.45
C LEU A 50 -3.53 -9.05 -0.70
N PRO A 51 -2.91 -10.12 -1.24
CA PRO A 51 -3.64 -11.37 -1.49
C PRO A 51 -4.02 -12.12 -0.20
N ASN A 52 -3.36 -11.85 0.92
CA ASN A 52 -3.67 -12.43 2.23
C ASN A 52 -4.29 -11.40 3.19
N LEU A 53 -4.80 -10.27 2.68
CA LEU A 53 -5.49 -9.31 3.53
C LEU A 53 -6.72 -10.02 4.14
N PRO A 54 -6.84 -10.04 5.48
CA PRO A 54 -8.01 -10.60 6.14
C PRO A 54 -9.25 -9.91 5.57
N GLY A 55 -10.22 -10.71 5.14
CA GLY A 55 -11.43 -10.19 4.52
C GLY A 55 -12.21 -9.29 5.49
N PRO A 56 -13.18 -8.52 4.99
CA PRO A 56 -14.02 -7.67 5.84
C PRO A 56 -14.74 -8.47 6.95
N VAL A 57 -15.01 -9.76 6.71
CA VAL A 57 -15.54 -10.68 7.72
C VAL A 57 -14.57 -10.89 8.88
N THR A 58 -13.29 -11.10 8.59
CA THR A 58 -12.24 -11.30 9.61
C THR A 58 -11.97 -10.02 10.42
N LEU A 59 -12.15 -8.85 9.79
CA LEU A 59 -12.11 -7.56 10.50
C LEU A 59 -13.31 -7.40 11.44
N LEU A 60 -14.51 -7.76 10.99
CA LEU A 60 -15.70 -7.78 11.83
C LEU A 60 -15.52 -8.75 12.99
N GLU A 61 -15.05 -9.97 12.75
CA GLU A 61 -14.72 -10.93 13.80
C GLU A 61 -13.71 -10.33 14.79
N SER A 62 -12.61 -9.72 14.34
CA SER A 62 -11.62 -9.13 15.25
C SER A 62 -12.17 -7.96 16.09
N ILE A 63 -13.19 -7.22 15.60
CA ILE A 63 -13.83 -6.12 16.32
C ILE A 63 -14.91 -6.64 17.29
N PHE A 64 -15.68 -7.65 16.88
CA PHE A 64 -16.83 -8.17 17.61
C PHE A 64 -16.49 -9.35 18.54
N GLN A 65 -15.37 -10.04 18.33
CA GLN A 65 -14.86 -11.09 19.22
C GLN A 65 -14.71 -10.64 20.68
N PRO A 66 -14.16 -9.46 21.02
CA PRO A 66 -14.14 -9.00 22.41
C PRO A 66 -15.55 -8.76 22.99
N PHE A 67 -16.53 -8.36 22.17
CA PHE A 67 -17.92 -8.24 22.59
C PHE A 67 -18.59 -9.61 22.85
N GLY A 68 -18.30 -10.61 22.02
CA GLY A 68 -18.74 -11.99 22.24
C GLY A 68 -18.23 -12.55 23.57
N ASN A 69 -16.93 -12.40 23.84
CA ASN A 69 -16.32 -12.84 25.10
C ASN A 69 -16.93 -12.13 26.32
N PHE A 70 -17.29 -10.84 26.19
CA PHE A 70 -17.94 -10.09 27.26
C PHE A 70 -19.35 -10.63 27.58
N MET A 71 -20.13 -10.97 26.55
CA MET A 71 -21.45 -11.59 26.71
C MET A 71 -21.39 -13.02 27.27
N GLU A 72 -20.39 -13.81 26.90
CA GLU A 72 -20.19 -15.17 27.46
C GLU A 72 -19.71 -15.15 28.90
N SER A 73 -19.09 -14.05 29.34
CA SER A 73 -18.62 -13.87 30.73
C SER A 73 -19.69 -13.36 31.71
N LEU A 74 -20.93 -13.12 31.22
CA LEU A 74 -22.09 -12.65 32.00
C LEU A 74 -23.00 -13.80 32.41
#